data_AF-A0A1J4U5F8-F1
#
_entry.id   AF-A0A1J4U5F8-F1
#
_cell.length_a   1.000
_cell.length_b   1.000
_cell.length_c   1.000
_cell.angle_alpha   90.00
_cell.angle_beta   90.00
_cell.angle_gamma   90.00
#
_symmetry.space_group_name_H-M   'P 1'
#
loop_
_entity.id
_entity.type
_entity.pdbx_description
1 polymer ?
#
loop_
_entity_poly.entity_id
_entity_poly.type
_entity_poly.pdbx_seq_one_letter_code
_entity_poly.pdbx_strand_id
1 'polypeptide(L)'
;MSNIMLESLYIDNFKSFKDSKFEFGKLNCLIAPNNTGKSNLVEALEFLDSLIYQDVSRAIAKVGLQNIQNIHYVDNKKIVINAKFKIQNMVLLTNELIDYKLELAFLFSMDLKAKKHTIDILATGNKIKSVTIDKSDLKLGFIPRLFDDFNEEVNHYKTYLEVLKKKNYRSFDFEYNHSTLRYKINTQYKSTEKLIESLFELNIDKKNETLFKQLDFRLLFNKSSLFTSHYFHPNMIKEIQNSGYTYFLKNGTNLSEYLSILDKDVFEDISTSLIGEVELINSLELRDNFITELVFNEEVNNKAYPIKLQKISDGTVHFVAVMTALIGNKHSIGMMIEEPERHLHMKVLSYILKTMRDDDKQIFFTTHSTELLSQLELDEIIFMFRDYNGDTKGIRAKDIENIKKIMKIYKDDLIEMIKIGILDNLEDEL
;
A
#
# COMPACT_ATOMS: atom_id res chain seq x y z
N MET A 1 -5.45 14.48 -6.17
CA MET A 1 -4.76 13.20 -5.93
C MET A 1 -4.09 13.26 -4.58
N SER A 2 -4.46 12.33 -3.71
CA SER A 2 -3.74 12.07 -2.45
C SER A 2 -2.49 11.27 -2.80
N ASN A 3 -1.34 11.68 -2.29
CA ASN A 3 -0.10 10.93 -2.42
C ASN A 3 0.36 10.52 -1.02
N ILE A 4 0.25 9.24 -0.72
CA ILE A 4 0.65 8.66 0.56
C ILE A 4 1.65 7.56 0.25
N MET A 5 2.83 7.64 0.86
CA MET A 5 3.90 6.69 0.65
C MET A 5 4.51 6.32 1.99
N LEU A 6 4.66 5.01 2.25
CA LEU A 6 5.57 4.55 3.30
C LEU A 6 6.99 4.75 2.76
N GLU A 7 7.77 5.64 3.37
CA GLU A 7 9.15 5.94 2.93
C GLU A 7 10.15 4.97 3.54
N SER A 8 9.93 4.54 4.78
CA SER A 8 10.81 3.59 5.44
C SER A 8 10.09 2.80 6.51
N LEU A 9 10.57 1.59 6.75
CA LEU A 9 10.10 0.71 7.82
C LEU A 9 11.31 0.16 8.56
N TYR A 10 11.34 0.40 9.86
CA TYR A 10 12.28 -0.23 10.78
C TYR A 10 11.54 -1.25 11.62
N ILE A 11 12.13 -2.43 11.75
CA ILE A 11 11.55 -3.57 12.46
C ILE A 11 12.63 -4.17 13.37
N ASP A 12 12.32 -4.29 14.65
CA ASP A 12 13.16 -5.02 15.60
C ASP A 12 12.38 -6.12 16.30
N ASN A 13 13.01 -7.29 16.37
CA ASN A 13 12.53 -8.47 17.08
C ASN A 13 11.14 -8.95 16.61
N PHE A 14 10.91 -8.94 15.29
CA PHE A 14 9.68 -9.43 14.68
C PHE A 14 9.97 -10.53 13.66
N LYS A 15 9.47 -11.75 13.87
CA LYS A 15 9.67 -12.94 12.99
C LYS A 15 11.12 -13.23 12.62
N SER A 16 11.60 -12.70 11.50
CA SER A 16 12.96 -12.91 11.00
C SER A 16 13.80 -11.64 11.04
N PHE A 17 13.23 -10.53 11.50
CA PHE A 17 13.84 -9.21 11.54
C PHE A 17 14.41 -8.90 12.93
N LYS A 18 15.62 -8.36 12.93
CA LYS A 18 16.32 -7.79 14.08
C LYS A 18 17.08 -6.59 13.56
N ASP A 19 16.84 -5.41 14.13
CA ASP A 19 17.48 -4.16 13.69
C ASP A 19 17.43 -4.00 12.16
N SER A 20 16.28 -4.31 11.56
CA SER A 20 16.11 -4.36 10.10
C SER A 20 15.49 -3.06 9.63
N LYS A 21 16.14 -2.39 8.67
CA LYS A 21 15.64 -1.15 8.06
C LYS A 21 15.39 -1.37 6.56
N PHE A 22 14.25 -0.90 6.09
CA PHE A 22 13.86 -0.89 4.69
C PHE A 22 13.54 0.53 4.26
N GLU A 23 13.99 0.90 3.06
CA GLU A 23 13.60 2.15 2.41
C GLU A 23 12.78 1.85 1.17
N PHE A 24 11.72 2.62 0.97
CA PHE A 24 10.67 2.36 0.00
C PHE A 24 10.46 3.53 -0.96
N GLY A 25 10.07 3.19 -2.17
CA GLY A 25 9.74 4.12 -3.26
C GLY A 25 8.34 3.83 -3.76
N LYS A 26 8.02 4.34 -4.96
CA LYS A 26 6.70 4.15 -5.55
C LYS A 26 6.43 2.69 -5.95
N LEU A 27 7.40 2.08 -6.62
CA LEU A 27 7.44 0.67 -6.99
C LEU A 27 8.59 -0.02 -6.24
N ASN A 28 8.33 -1.21 -5.70
CA ASN A 28 9.28 -1.94 -4.85
C ASN A 28 9.28 -3.43 -5.21
N CYS A 29 10.23 -3.83 -6.05
CA CYS A 29 10.50 -5.22 -6.38
C CYS A 29 11.35 -5.87 -5.29
N LEU A 30 10.78 -6.81 -4.57
CA LEU A 30 11.44 -7.57 -3.52
C LEU A 30 12.12 -8.81 -4.10
N ILE A 31 13.44 -8.82 -4.02
CA ILE A 31 14.30 -9.84 -4.59
C ILE A 31 15.03 -10.58 -3.48
N ALA A 32 14.82 -11.88 -3.36
CA ALA A 32 15.51 -12.71 -2.39
C ALA A 32 15.41 -14.20 -2.72
N PRO A 33 16.30 -15.06 -2.19
CA PRO A 33 16.05 -16.49 -2.13
C PRO A 33 14.79 -16.83 -1.33
N ASN A 34 14.41 -18.11 -1.39
CA ASN A 34 13.42 -18.66 -0.48
C ASN A 34 13.93 -18.60 0.97
N ASN A 35 13.00 -18.53 1.94
CA ASN A 35 13.28 -18.48 3.37
C ASN A 35 14.07 -17.25 3.87
N THR A 36 14.30 -16.25 3.02
CA THR A 36 15.01 -15.03 3.43
C THR A 36 14.14 -14.06 4.23
N GLY A 37 12.81 -14.16 4.14
CA GLY A 37 11.88 -13.32 4.92
C GLY A 37 10.96 -12.42 4.09
N LYS A 38 10.83 -12.64 2.77
CA LYS A 38 9.88 -11.90 1.90
C LYS A 38 8.46 -11.92 2.46
N SER A 39 7.92 -13.11 2.76
CA SER A 39 6.60 -13.26 3.38
C SER A 39 6.51 -12.62 4.76
N ASN A 40 7.61 -12.61 5.53
CA ASN A 40 7.63 -11.93 6.83
C ASN A 40 7.52 -10.40 6.68
N LEU A 41 8.06 -9.81 5.60
CA LEU A 41 7.88 -8.38 5.31
C LEU A 41 6.43 -8.08 4.95
N VAL A 42 5.79 -8.94 4.15
CA VAL A 42 4.34 -8.84 3.85
C VAL A 42 3.55 -8.85 5.15
N GLU A 43 3.81 -9.82 6.04
CA GLU A 43 3.13 -9.92 7.32
C GLU A 43 3.42 -8.74 8.25
N ALA A 44 4.61 -8.14 8.19
CA ALA A 44 4.92 -6.93 8.95
C ALA A 44 4.09 -5.72 8.47
N LEU A 45 3.89 -5.57 7.16
CA LEU A 45 3.04 -4.53 6.58
C LEU A 45 1.55 -4.77 6.91
N GLU A 46 1.07 -6.02 6.85
CA GLU A 46 -0.29 -6.39 7.27
C GLU A 46 -0.51 -6.20 8.78
N PHE A 47 0.53 -6.41 9.59
CA PHE A 47 0.49 -6.16 11.02
C PHE A 47 0.46 -4.65 11.30
N LEU A 48 1.26 -3.84 10.58
CA LEU A 48 1.22 -2.37 10.65
C LEU A 48 -0.16 -1.82 10.28
N ASP A 49 -0.78 -2.33 9.21
CA ASP A 49 -2.18 -2.03 8.85
C ASP A 49 -3.12 -2.33 10.03
N SER A 50 -2.99 -3.52 10.62
CA SER A 50 -3.84 -3.93 11.75
C SER A 50 -3.62 -3.06 12.99
N LEU A 51 -2.38 -2.61 13.27
CA LEU A 51 -2.08 -1.71 14.39
C LEU A 51 -2.68 -0.30 14.23
N ILE A 52 -2.87 0.13 12.99
CA ILE A 52 -3.38 1.47 12.65
C ILE A 52 -4.90 1.47 12.58
N TYR A 53 -5.50 0.41 12.04
CA TYR A 53 -6.95 0.32 11.80
C TYR A 53 -7.72 -0.47 12.85
N GLN A 54 -7.04 -1.21 13.73
CA GLN A 54 -7.67 -2.06 14.76
C GLN A 54 -6.99 -1.88 16.12
N ASP A 55 -7.62 -2.39 17.17
CA ASP A 55 -6.99 -2.46 18.48
C ASP A 55 -5.77 -3.39 18.46
N VAL A 56 -4.70 -3.00 19.18
CA VAL A 56 -3.45 -3.78 19.29
C VAL A 56 -3.68 -5.23 19.66
N SER A 57 -4.63 -5.51 20.57
CA SER A 57 -5.00 -6.88 20.95
C SER A 57 -5.52 -7.70 19.77
N ARG A 58 -6.31 -7.10 18.87
CA ARG A 58 -6.82 -7.77 17.66
C ARG A 58 -5.72 -7.96 16.63
N ALA A 59 -4.88 -6.95 16.43
CA ALA A 59 -3.71 -7.04 15.55
C ALA A 59 -2.80 -8.21 15.95
N ILE A 60 -2.51 -8.35 17.26
CA ILE A 60 -1.73 -9.46 17.81
C ILE A 60 -2.46 -10.80 17.65
N ALA A 61 -3.77 -10.85 17.91
CA ALA A 61 -4.55 -12.08 17.77
C ALA A 61 -4.56 -12.61 16.32
N LYS A 62 -4.58 -11.73 15.32
CA LYS A 62 -4.55 -12.08 13.90
C LYS A 62 -3.25 -12.78 13.48
N VAL A 63 -2.11 -12.36 14.03
CA VAL A 63 -0.80 -12.98 13.74
C VAL A 63 -0.50 -14.15 14.68
N GLY A 64 -0.96 -14.06 15.93
CA GLY A 64 -0.63 -14.95 17.04
C GLY A 64 0.58 -14.44 17.83
N LEU A 65 0.42 -14.30 19.15
CA LEU A 65 1.47 -13.75 20.05
C LEU A 65 2.77 -14.56 19.99
N GLN A 66 2.69 -15.87 19.78
CA GLN A 66 3.83 -16.77 19.64
C GLN A 66 4.55 -16.64 18.28
N ASN A 67 3.88 -16.04 17.28
CA ASN A 67 4.37 -15.95 15.90
C ASN A 67 4.95 -14.57 15.55
N ILE A 68 4.77 -13.57 16.43
CA ILE A 68 5.27 -12.21 16.20
C ILE A 68 6.74 -12.05 16.60
N GLN A 69 7.25 -12.78 17.59
CA GLN A 69 8.61 -12.60 18.09
C GLN A 69 9.66 -13.13 17.10
N ASN A 70 10.87 -12.56 17.11
CA ASN A 70 11.96 -13.11 16.31
C ASN A 70 12.38 -14.50 16.81
N ILE A 71 12.58 -15.43 15.87
CA ILE A 71 12.91 -16.83 16.12
C ILE A 71 14.26 -17.05 16.81
N HIS A 72 15.24 -16.16 16.63
CA HIS A 72 16.58 -16.26 17.22
C HIS A 72 16.70 -15.51 18.55
N TYR A 73 15.83 -14.53 18.82
CA TYR A 73 15.93 -13.62 19.98
C TYR A 73 14.77 -13.79 20.96
N VAL A 74 14.47 -15.05 21.32
CA VAL A 74 13.34 -15.39 22.20
C VAL A 74 13.46 -14.75 23.59
N ASP A 75 14.68 -14.44 24.05
CA ASP A 75 14.89 -13.76 25.34
C ASP A 75 14.63 -12.24 25.28
N ASN A 76 14.78 -11.63 24.11
CA ASN A 76 14.41 -10.23 23.92
C ASN A 76 12.89 -10.13 23.88
N LYS A 77 12.26 -9.54 24.91
CA LYS A 77 10.81 -9.44 24.97
C LYS A 77 10.24 -8.15 24.37
N LYS A 78 11.08 -7.31 23.76
CA LYS A 78 10.65 -6.02 23.19
C LYS A 78 10.53 -6.11 21.67
N ILE A 79 9.35 -5.85 21.13
CA ILE A 79 9.11 -5.70 19.69
C ILE A 79 9.03 -4.21 19.37
N VAL A 80 9.67 -3.78 18.29
CA VAL A 80 9.62 -2.38 17.82
C VAL A 80 9.31 -2.34 16.34
N ILE A 81 8.36 -1.49 15.94
CA ILE A 81 8.05 -1.21 14.54
C ILE A 81 7.94 0.30 14.38
N ASN A 82 8.79 0.88 13.53
CA ASN A 82 8.76 2.30 13.22
C ASN A 82 8.52 2.47 11.72
N ALA A 83 7.39 3.07 11.35
CA ALA A 83 7.01 3.33 9.98
C ALA A 83 7.01 4.83 9.72
N LYS A 84 7.74 5.29 8.71
CA LYS A 84 7.73 6.69 8.28
C LYS A 84 6.92 6.84 7.01
N PHE A 85 5.94 7.72 7.04
CA PHE A 85 5.05 8.03 5.94
C PHE A 85 5.26 9.47 5.48
N LYS A 86 5.20 9.65 4.17
CA LYS A 86 5.06 10.95 3.54
C LYS A 86 3.69 11.07 2.94
N ILE A 87 2.97 12.10 3.37
CA ILE A 87 1.59 12.34 2.97
C ILE A 87 1.53 13.72 2.34
N GLN A 88 1.07 13.80 1.10
CA GLN A 88 0.68 15.05 0.47
C GLN A 88 -0.75 14.90 -0.02
N ASN A 89 -1.65 15.70 0.54
CA ASN A 89 -3.06 15.58 0.20
C ASN A 89 -3.77 16.93 0.28
N MET A 90 -4.90 16.99 -0.39
CA MET A 90 -5.82 18.11 -0.36
C MET A 90 -7.19 17.62 0.04
N VAL A 91 -7.81 18.30 1.01
CA VAL A 91 -9.11 17.92 1.57
C VAL A 91 -9.97 19.17 1.78
N LEU A 92 -11.27 19.08 1.54
CA LEU A 92 -12.23 20.09 1.96
C LEU A 92 -12.83 19.70 3.29
N LEU A 93 -12.52 20.45 4.34
CA LEU A 93 -13.11 20.27 5.65
C LEU A 93 -14.07 21.41 5.93
N THR A 94 -15.36 21.09 6.00
CA THR A 94 -16.45 22.07 6.16
C THR A 94 -16.45 23.10 5.02
N ASN A 95 -15.85 24.27 5.21
CA ASN A 95 -15.66 25.30 4.21
C ASN A 95 -14.20 25.72 4.05
N GLU A 96 -13.23 24.88 4.44
CA GLU A 96 -11.80 25.14 4.26
C GLU A 96 -11.22 24.11 3.30
N LEU A 97 -10.71 24.56 2.16
CA LEU A 97 -9.89 23.73 1.27
C LEU A 97 -8.45 23.75 1.78
N ILE A 98 -7.98 22.62 2.26
CA ILE A 98 -6.69 22.46 2.93
C ILE A 98 -5.76 21.67 2.04
N ASP A 99 -4.56 22.18 1.81
CA ASP A 99 -3.45 21.51 1.15
C ASP A 99 -2.33 21.34 2.19
N TYR A 100 -1.93 20.09 2.43
CA TYR A 100 -0.99 19.75 3.47
C TYR A 100 0.06 18.72 3.01
N LYS A 101 1.22 18.79 3.65
CA LYS A 101 2.34 17.87 3.51
C LYS A 101 2.78 17.42 4.90
N LEU A 102 2.68 16.13 5.19
CA LEU A 102 3.08 15.54 6.46
C LEU A 102 4.26 14.59 6.25
N GLU A 103 5.19 14.63 7.18
CA GLU A 103 6.19 13.58 7.40
C GLU A 103 5.85 12.96 8.75
N LEU A 104 5.21 11.80 8.74
CA LEU A 104 4.65 11.14 9.92
C LEU A 104 5.43 9.88 10.26
N ALA A 105 5.99 9.81 11.46
CA ALA A 105 6.56 8.61 12.04
C ALA A 105 5.56 7.95 13.00
N PHE A 106 5.13 6.74 12.67
CA PHE A 106 4.37 5.85 13.53
C PHE A 106 5.35 4.93 14.26
N LEU A 107 5.39 5.00 15.58
CA LEU A 107 6.33 4.26 16.42
C LEU A 107 5.54 3.33 17.34
N PHE A 108 5.65 2.03 17.10
CA PHE A 108 5.08 1.00 17.95
C PHE A 108 6.16 0.29 18.75
N SER A 109 5.92 0.10 20.04
CA SER A 109 6.77 -0.71 20.91
C SER A 109 5.90 -1.57 21.81
N MET A 110 6.26 -2.84 21.96
CA MET A 110 5.57 -3.76 22.87
C MET A 110 6.56 -4.55 23.72
N ASP A 111 6.30 -4.61 25.02
CA ASP A 111 6.94 -5.54 25.94
C ASP A 111 6.03 -6.77 26.12
N LEU A 112 6.46 -7.91 25.59
CA LEU A 112 5.75 -9.19 25.64
C LEU A 112 5.62 -9.74 27.07
N LYS A 113 6.57 -9.45 27.95
CA LYS A 113 6.55 -9.92 29.35
C LYS A 113 5.57 -9.11 30.18
N ALA A 114 5.65 -7.78 30.08
CA ALA A 114 4.74 -6.87 30.77
C ALA A 114 3.35 -6.82 30.11
N LYS A 115 3.21 -7.31 28.88
CA LYS A 115 2.02 -7.17 28.02
C LYS A 115 1.59 -5.71 27.87
N LYS A 116 2.56 -4.81 27.81
CA LYS A 116 2.35 -3.36 27.65
C LYS A 116 2.85 -2.94 26.29
N HIS A 117 2.16 -1.99 25.68
CA HIS A 117 2.55 -1.40 24.40
C HIS A 117 2.43 0.12 24.45
N THR A 118 3.16 0.77 23.58
CA THR A 118 3.04 2.20 23.28
C THR A 118 2.93 2.39 21.78
N ILE A 119 2.10 3.34 21.38
CA ILE A 119 2.05 3.86 20.01
C ILE A 119 2.29 5.36 20.13
N ASP A 120 3.33 5.84 19.47
CA ASP A 120 3.70 7.25 19.39
C ASP A 120 3.65 7.72 17.94
N ILE A 121 3.16 8.93 17.76
CA ILE A 121 3.10 9.61 16.47
C ILE A 121 3.94 10.86 16.59
N LEU A 122 4.94 10.97 15.72
CA LEU A 122 5.77 12.15 15.59
C LEU A 122 5.65 12.64 14.16
N ALA A 123 5.18 13.87 13.98
CA ALA A 123 5.14 14.51 12.68
C ALA A 123 5.85 15.85 12.79
N THR A 124 7.02 15.98 12.16
CA THR A 124 7.90 17.15 12.30
C THR A 124 8.15 17.80 10.94
N GLY A 125 8.26 19.12 10.91
CA GLY A 125 8.51 19.86 9.67
C GLY A 125 7.33 19.85 8.70
N ASN A 126 6.13 19.50 9.18
CA ASN A 126 4.92 19.44 8.36
C ASN A 126 4.55 20.83 7.85
N LYS A 127 3.81 20.86 6.75
CA LYS A 127 3.42 22.08 6.05
C LYS A 127 1.94 22.05 5.76
N ILE A 128 1.25 23.16 6.01
CA ILE A 128 -0.18 23.30 5.74
C ILE A 128 -0.52 24.69 5.20
N LYS A 129 -1.46 24.76 4.27
CA LYS A 129 -2.11 25.98 3.83
C LYS A 129 -3.58 25.69 3.57
N SER A 130 -4.42 26.71 3.70
CA SER A 130 -5.84 26.56 3.41
C SER A 130 -6.42 27.80 2.74
N VAL A 131 -7.57 27.65 2.11
CA VAL A 131 -8.42 28.75 1.67
C VAL A 131 -9.86 28.48 2.09
N THR A 132 -10.48 29.48 2.70
CA THR A 132 -11.90 29.45 3.04
C THR A 132 -12.73 29.55 1.76
N ILE A 133 -13.64 28.61 1.58
CA ILE A 133 -14.64 28.57 0.52
C ILE A 133 -15.88 29.33 0.99
N ASP A 134 -16.45 30.13 0.09
CA ASP A 134 -17.74 30.78 0.34
C ASP A 134 -18.84 29.71 0.49
N LYS A 135 -19.70 29.87 1.50
CA LYS A 135 -20.79 28.91 1.74
C LYS A 135 -21.76 28.81 0.57
N SER A 136 -21.91 29.87 -0.22
CA SER A 136 -22.75 29.87 -1.43
C SER A 136 -22.19 29.02 -2.58
N ASP A 137 -20.88 28.76 -2.57
CA ASP A 137 -20.21 27.90 -3.55
C ASP A 137 -20.23 26.41 -3.15
N LEU A 138 -20.65 26.08 -1.92
CA LEU A 138 -20.85 24.71 -1.46
C LEU A 138 -22.19 24.17 -1.95
N LYS A 139 -22.21 23.01 -2.61
CA LYS A 139 -23.46 22.35 -3.04
C LYS A 139 -24.24 21.74 -1.85
N LEU A 140 -25.57 21.70 -1.97
CA LEU A 140 -26.48 21.09 -1.00
C LEU A 140 -26.20 19.58 -0.86
N GLY A 141 -26.07 19.10 0.37
CA GLY A 141 -25.76 17.68 0.66
C GLY A 141 -24.27 17.37 0.80
N PHE A 142 -23.39 18.38 0.83
CA PHE A 142 -21.98 18.20 1.14
C PHE A 142 -21.80 17.51 2.50
N ILE A 143 -21.26 16.29 2.50
CA ILE A 143 -20.88 15.56 3.71
C ILE A 143 -19.37 15.73 3.87
N PRO A 144 -18.89 16.49 4.89
CA PRO A 144 -17.46 16.62 5.14
C PRO A 144 -16.88 15.26 5.52
N ARG A 145 -15.86 14.83 4.78
CA ARG A 145 -15.01 13.66 5.05
C ARG A 145 -15.75 12.32 5.08
N LEU A 146 -16.13 11.85 3.90
CA LEU A 146 -16.43 10.43 3.68
C LEU A 146 -15.21 9.76 3.03
N PHE A 147 -14.84 8.60 3.57
CA PHE A 147 -13.81 7.73 3.03
C PHE A 147 -14.24 7.26 1.64
N ASP A 148 -13.29 7.28 0.70
CA ASP A 148 -13.43 6.81 -0.67
C ASP A 148 -14.32 7.67 -1.58
N ASP A 149 -13.72 8.16 -2.67
CA ASP A 149 -14.31 8.84 -3.83
C ASP A 149 -15.58 9.68 -3.59
N PHE A 150 -15.39 10.96 -3.28
CA PHE A 150 -16.35 11.97 -3.70
C PHE A 150 -15.64 13.00 -4.57
N ASN A 151 -16.13 13.15 -5.80
CA ASN A 151 -15.97 14.40 -6.56
C ASN A 151 -16.65 15.50 -5.72
N GLU A 152 -15.87 16.17 -4.87
CA GLU A 152 -16.33 17.34 -4.13
C GLU A 152 -16.70 18.44 -5.13
N GLU A 153 -17.97 18.53 -5.49
CA GLU A 153 -18.43 19.50 -6.48
C GLU A 153 -18.59 20.88 -5.84
N VAL A 154 -17.48 21.58 -5.62
CA VAL A 154 -17.46 22.99 -5.26
C VAL A 154 -17.68 23.83 -6.52
N ASN A 155 -18.66 24.74 -6.49
CA ASN A 155 -18.80 25.73 -7.56
C ASN A 155 -17.55 26.62 -7.59
N HIS A 156 -17.03 26.89 -8.80
CA HIS A 156 -15.81 27.68 -8.95
C HIS A 156 -14.56 27.07 -8.29
N TYR A 157 -14.49 25.74 -8.07
CA TYR A 157 -13.34 25.06 -7.45
C TYR A 157 -11.98 25.48 -8.02
N LYS A 158 -11.88 25.65 -9.35
CA LYS A 158 -10.66 26.11 -10.03
C LYS A 158 -10.16 27.46 -9.51
N THR A 159 -11.06 28.39 -9.20
CA THR A 159 -10.73 29.71 -8.63
C THR A 159 -10.09 29.55 -7.24
N TYR A 160 -10.67 28.70 -6.39
CA TYR A 160 -10.11 28.42 -5.07
C TYR A 160 -8.74 27.74 -5.15
N LEU A 161 -8.53 26.83 -6.10
CA LEU A 161 -7.22 26.23 -6.37
C LEU A 161 -6.18 27.27 -6.76
N GLU A 162 -6.52 28.26 -7.60
CA GLU A 162 -5.59 29.33 -7.97
C GLU A 162 -5.22 30.22 -6.79
N VAL A 163 -6.18 30.55 -5.92
CA VAL A 163 -5.92 31.30 -4.69
C VAL A 163 -5.02 30.49 -3.75
N LEU A 164 -5.30 29.20 -3.57
CA LEU A 164 -4.53 28.29 -2.72
C LEU A 164 -3.09 28.11 -3.23
N LYS A 165 -2.88 28.07 -4.55
CA LYS A 165 -1.54 28.01 -5.18
C LYS A 165 -0.70 29.24 -4.84
N LYS A 166 -1.30 30.42 -4.69
CA LYS A 166 -0.61 31.67 -4.33
C LYS A 166 -0.30 31.80 -2.83
N LYS A 167 -0.89 30.97 -1.97
CA LYS A 167 -0.63 31.00 -0.52
C LYS A 167 0.66 30.26 -0.16
N ASN A 168 1.38 30.82 0.82
CA ASN A 168 2.53 30.18 1.43
C ASN A 168 2.12 29.10 2.42
N TYR A 169 2.90 28.01 2.47
CA TYR A 169 2.77 27.02 3.52
C TYR A 169 3.18 27.59 4.88
N ARG A 170 2.51 27.13 5.92
CA ARG A 170 2.87 27.35 7.32
C ARG A 170 3.36 26.04 7.92
N SER A 171 4.44 26.10 8.69
CA SER A 171 5.00 24.92 9.33
C SER A 171 4.30 24.59 10.65
N PHE A 172 4.27 23.31 10.97
CA PHE A 172 3.84 22.82 12.28
C PHE A 172 4.48 21.47 12.60
N ASP A 173 4.63 21.20 13.89
CA ASP A 173 4.94 19.88 14.42
C ASP A 173 3.73 19.35 15.21
N PHE A 174 3.57 18.04 15.21
CA PHE A 174 2.55 17.33 15.95
C PHE A 174 3.15 16.10 16.60
N GLU A 175 2.93 15.96 17.91
CA GLU A 175 3.31 14.78 18.69
C GLU A 175 2.05 14.23 19.35
N TYR A 176 1.91 12.91 19.39
CA TYR A 176 0.79 12.24 20.06
C TYR A 176 1.21 10.88 20.62
N ASN A 177 0.88 10.63 21.89
CA ASN A 177 1.06 9.32 22.52
C ASN A 177 -0.30 8.66 22.70
N HIS A 178 -0.52 7.55 22.02
CA HIS A 178 -1.81 6.86 21.96
C HIS A 178 -2.25 6.25 23.30
N SER A 179 -1.29 5.88 24.16
CA SER A 179 -1.58 5.25 25.46
C SER A 179 -1.96 6.26 26.53
N THR A 180 -1.34 7.43 26.53
CA THR A 180 -1.57 8.51 27.51
C THR A 180 -2.53 9.59 27.01
N LEU A 181 -2.87 9.56 25.72
CA LEU A 181 -3.65 10.55 24.99
C LEU A 181 -3.04 11.96 24.99
N ARG A 182 -1.79 12.10 25.44
CA ARG A 182 -1.08 13.38 25.40
C ARG A 182 -0.79 13.76 23.97
N TYR A 183 -0.96 15.04 23.66
CA TYR A 183 -0.64 15.57 22.35
C TYR A 183 0.07 16.92 22.49
N LYS A 184 0.79 17.32 21.45
CA LYS A 184 1.41 18.63 21.36
C LYS A 184 1.34 19.12 19.93
N ILE A 185 0.94 20.37 19.74
CA ILE A 185 1.00 21.07 18.46
C ILE A 185 1.97 22.23 18.61
N ASN A 186 3.00 22.28 17.78
CA ASN A 186 3.94 23.40 17.75
C ASN A 186 3.77 24.16 16.43
N THR A 187 3.29 25.41 16.50
CA THR A 187 3.16 26.27 15.32
C THR A 187 3.18 27.75 15.74
N GLN A 188 3.61 28.61 14.83
CA GLN A 188 3.64 30.06 15.05
C GLN A 188 2.25 30.72 14.96
N TYR A 189 1.26 30.03 14.40
CA TYR A 189 -0.04 30.63 14.06
C TYR A 189 -1.20 29.90 14.73
N LYS A 190 -1.95 30.61 15.59
CA LYS A 190 -3.17 30.08 16.24
C LYS A 190 -4.25 29.60 15.26
N SER A 191 -4.32 30.19 14.07
CA SER A 191 -5.22 29.72 12.99
C SER A 191 -4.78 28.37 12.42
N THR A 192 -3.47 28.12 12.35
CA THR A 192 -2.92 26.82 11.93
C THR A 192 -3.18 25.75 12.98
N GLU A 193 -3.07 26.07 14.28
CA GLU A 193 -3.44 25.14 15.35
C GLU A 193 -4.88 24.64 15.19
N LYS A 194 -5.87 25.55 15.08
CA LYS A 194 -7.28 25.17 14.84
C LYS A 194 -7.49 24.34 13.58
N LEU A 195 -6.70 24.61 12.54
CA LEU A 195 -6.76 23.86 11.29
C LEU A 195 -6.27 22.42 11.49
N ILE A 196 -5.20 22.23 12.26
CA ILE A 196 -4.68 20.90 12.63
C ILE A 196 -5.66 20.15 13.53
N GLU A 197 -6.23 20.83 14.54
CA GLU A 197 -7.28 20.27 15.40
C GLU A 197 -8.44 19.73 14.56
N SER A 198 -8.84 20.47 13.52
CA SER A 198 -9.90 20.07 12.60
C SER A 198 -9.46 18.96 11.64
N LEU A 199 -8.25 19.07 11.08
CA LEU A 199 -7.67 18.11 10.14
C LEU A 199 -7.54 16.71 10.75
N PHE A 200 -7.12 16.64 12.01
CA PHE A 200 -6.92 15.38 12.73
C PHE A 200 -8.12 15.00 13.63
N GLU A 201 -9.21 15.77 13.60
CA GLU A 201 -10.39 15.60 14.45
C GLU A 201 -10.06 15.40 15.94
N LEU A 202 -9.15 16.23 16.43
CA LEU A 202 -8.66 16.14 17.80
C LEU A 202 -9.77 16.54 18.77
N ASN A 203 -10.17 15.60 19.64
CA ASN A 203 -11.12 15.88 20.72
C ASN A 203 -10.32 16.28 21.95
N ILE A 204 -10.04 17.56 22.10
CA ILE A 204 -8.99 18.07 23.00
C ILE A 204 -9.52 18.52 24.36
N ASP A 205 -8.81 18.13 25.42
CA ASP A 205 -8.80 18.79 26.73
C ASP A 205 -7.58 19.74 26.84
N LYS A 206 -7.81 21.03 26.58
CA LYS A 206 -6.74 22.05 26.58
C LYS A 206 -6.11 22.27 27.95
N LYS A 207 -6.82 21.94 29.03
CA LYS A 207 -6.30 22.16 30.39
C LYS A 207 -5.21 21.16 30.74
N ASN A 208 -5.35 19.93 30.25
CA ASN A 208 -4.47 18.81 30.58
C ASN A 208 -3.54 18.40 29.43
N GLU A 209 -3.63 19.07 28.27
CA GLU A 209 -2.88 18.75 27.05
C GLU A 209 -3.07 17.29 26.60
N THR A 210 -4.32 16.81 26.73
CA THR A 210 -4.72 15.43 26.40
C THR A 210 -5.90 15.41 25.44
N LEU A 211 -6.11 14.28 24.77
CA LEU A 211 -7.32 14.00 24.03
C LEU A 211 -8.35 13.27 24.90
N PHE A 212 -9.64 13.52 24.69
CA PHE A 212 -10.75 12.79 25.30
C PHE A 212 -10.97 11.41 24.68
N LYS A 213 -10.51 11.21 23.43
CA LYS A 213 -10.59 9.94 22.71
C LYS A 213 -9.33 9.73 21.89
N GLN A 214 -9.03 8.48 21.56
CA GLN A 214 -7.91 8.15 20.69
C GLN A 214 -8.08 8.75 19.31
N LEU A 215 -6.97 9.15 18.70
CA LEU A 215 -6.93 9.60 17.32
C LEU A 215 -7.36 8.46 16.39
N ASP A 216 -8.26 8.77 15.46
CA ASP A 216 -8.67 7.85 14.42
C ASP A 216 -7.70 7.96 13.24
N PHE A 217 -6.79 7.01 13.11
CA PHE A 217 -5.76 7.04 12.07
C PHE A 217 -6.32 6.95 10.64
N ARG A 218 -7.55 6.43 10.48
CA ARG A 218 -8.22 6.35 9.17
C ARG A 218 -8.31 7.73 8.54
N LEU A 219 -8.54 8.74 9.38
CA LEU A 219 -8.66 10.15 9.00
C LEU A 219 -7.35 10.71 8.41
N LEU A 220 -6.19 10.26 8.91
CA LEU A 220 -4.87 10.70 8.42
C LEU A 220 -4.56 10.14 7.04
N PHE A 221 -4.87 8.85 6.83
CA PHE A 221 -4.57 8.18 5.57
C PHE A 221 -5.70 8.32 4.54
N ASN A 222 -6.91 8.69 4.95
CA ASN A 222 -8.09 8.83 4.09
C ASN A 222 -8.33 7.59 3.19
N LYS A 223 -8.07 6.41 3.74
CA LYS A 223 -8.18 5.10 3.12
C LYS A 223 -8.70 4.12 4.15
N SER A 224 -9.42 3.07 3.74
CA SER A 224 -9.97 2.07 4.66
C SER A 224 -8.97 0.97 5.05
N SER A 225 -7.83 0.89 4.36
CA SER A 225 -6.67 0.08 4.71
C SER A 225 -5.38 0.80 4.31
N LEU A 226 -4.26 0.48 4.96
CA LEU A 226 -2.94 0.83 4.46
C LEU A 226 -2.54 -0.05 3.28
N PHE A 227 -2.44 -1.36 3.52
CA PHE A 227 -1.84 -2.29 2.58
C PHE A 227 -2.77 -3.48 2.31
N THR A 228 -2.99 -3.77 1.03
CA THR A 228 -3.58 -5.04 0.60
C THR A 228 -2.51 -5.96 0.05
N SER A 229 -2.73 -7.26 0.14
CA SER A 229 -1.84 -8.26 -0.44
C SER A 229 -2.63 -9.23 -1.29
N HIS A 230 -2.03 -9.64 -2.41
CA HIS A 230 -2.63 -10.52 -3.38
C HIS A 230 -1.64 -11.59 -3.83
N TYR A 231 -2.12 -12.84 -3.85
CA TYR A 231 -1.40 -14.00 -4.34
C TYR A 231 -2.37 -14.89 -5.12
N PHE A 232 -2.33 -14.77 -6.45
CA PHE A 232 -3.35 -15.34 -7.32
C PHE A 232 -2.99 -16.73 -7.81
N HIS A 233 -3.92 -17.66 -7.60
CA HIS A 233 -3.86 -19.01 -8.13
C HIS A 233 -5.02 -19.25 -9.10
N PRO A 234 -4.77 -19.29 -10.43
CA PRO A 234 -5.81 -19.48 -11.43
C PRO A 234 -6.74 -20.67 -11.14
N ASN A 235 -6.19 -21.80 -10.67
CA ASN A 235 -6.99 -22.98 -10.32
C ASN A 235 -8.01 -22.70 -9.22
N MET A 236 -7.65 -21.93 -8.19
CA MET A 236 -8.58 -21.56 -7.12
C MET A 236 -9.62 -20.56 -7.62
N ILE A 237 -9.21 -19.59 -8.46
CA ILE A 237 -10.11 -18.56 -9.01
C ILE A 237 -11.17 -19.18 -9.93
N LYS A 238 -10.82 -20.27 -10.63
CA LYS A 238 -11.74 -21.00 -11.51
C LYS A 238 -12.83 -21.77 -10.74
N GLU A 239 -12.63 -22.04 -9.45
CA GLU A 239 -13.67 -22.63 -8.61
C GLU A 239 -14.74 -21.59 -8.30
N ILE A 240 -16.01 -21.89 -8.63
CA ILE A 240 -17.12 -20.96 -8.37
C ILE A 240 -17.31 -20.86 -6.86
N GLN A 241 -17.08 -19.66 -6.32
CA GLN A 241 -17.29 -19.36 -4.91
C GLN A 241 -18.12 -18.08 -4.80
N ASN A 242 -19.16 -18.12 -3.97
CA ASN A 242 -19.87 -16.92 -3.55
C ASN A 242 -19.39 -16.59 -2.14
N SER A 243 -18.66 -15.48 -2.03
CA SER A 243 -17.96 -15.13 -0.80
C SER A 243 -18.75 -14.14 0.03
N GLY A 244 -19.61 -13.33 -0.59
CA GLY A 244 -20.34 -12.24 0.05
C GLY A 244 -19.45 -11.06 0.44
N TYR A 245 -18.17 -11.05 0.04
CA TYR A 245 -17.24 -9.98 0.37
C TYR A 245 -17.28 -8.88 -0.68
N THR A 246 -17.34 -7.64 -0.21
CA THR A 246 -17.32 -6.43 -1.05
C THR A 246 -15.91 -5.96 -1.42
N TYR A 247 -14.87 -6.67 -0.98
CA TYR A 247 -13.47 -6.39 -1.27
C TYR A 247 -12.84 -7.56 -2.02
N PHE A 248 -11.80 -7.29 -2.81
CA PHE A 248 -11.12 -8.34 -3.56
C PHE A 248 -10.29 -9.22 -2.64
N LEU A 249 -10.53 -10.52 -2.68
CA LEU A 249 -9.84 -11.46 -1.80
C LEU A 249 -8.37 -11.59 -2.18
N LYS A 250 -7.54 -11.91 -1.18
CA LYS A 250 -6.10 -12.13 -1.34
C LYS A 250 -5.78 -13.20 -2.41
N ASN A 251 -6.59 -14.24 -2.51
CA ASN A 251 -6.44 -15.33 -3.49
C ASN A 251 -7.24 -15.10 -4.79
N GLY A 252 -8.04 -14.04 -4.85
CA GLY A 252 -8.90 -13.70 -6.00
C GLY A 252 -10.08 -14.63 -6.25
N THR A 253 -10.46 -15.52 -5.33
CA THR A 253 -11.53 -16.51 -5.59
C THR A 253 -12.91 -15.88 -5.77
N ASN A 254 -13.10 -14.63 -5.36
CA ASN A 254 -14.30 -13.85 -5.62
C ASN A 254 -14.21 -12.95 -6.86
N LEU A 255 -13.33 -13.24 -7.83
CA LEU A 255 -13.08 -12.40 -9.01
C LEU A 255 -14.37 -11.97 -9.74
N SER A 256 -15.24 -12.92 -10.09
CA SER A 256 -16.49 -12.63 -10.81
C SER A 256 -17.43 -11.73 -9.98
N GLU A 257 -17.58 -12.03 -8.69
CA GLU A 257 -18.41 -11.27 -7.74
C GLU A 257 -17.87 -9.85 -7.58
N TYR A 258 -16.56 -9.72 -7.35
CA TYR A 258 -15.91 -8.42 -7.17
C TYR A 258 -16.02 -7.56 -8.43
N LEU A 259 -15.76 -8.10 -9.62
CA LEU A 259 -15.94 -7.37 -10.88
C LEU A 259 -17.37 -6.86 -11.07
N SER A 260 -18.39 -7.57 -10.57
CA SER A 260 -19.79 -7.16 -10.73
C SER A 260 -20.24 -6.01 -9.83
N ILE A 261 -19.47 -5.71 -8.77
CA ILE A 261 -19.75 -4.58 -7.89
C ILE A 261 -18.87 -3.37 -8.18
N LEU A 262 -17.91 -3.47 -9.12
CA LEU A 262 -17.11 -2.34 -9.55
C LEU A 262 -17.95 -1.36 -10.37
N ASP A 263 -17.53 -0.09 -10.35
CA ASP A 263 -18.05 0.91 -11.27
C ASP A 263 -17.84 0.47 -12.72
N LYS A 264 -18.81 0.80 -13.59
CA LYS A 264 -18.80 0.39 -14.98
C LYS A 264 -17.52 0.82 -15.72
N ASP A 265 -17.08 2.05 -15.49
CA ASP A 265 -15.86 2.60 -16.12
C ASP A 265 -14.61 1.81 -15.69
N VAL A 266 -14.53 1.43 -14.41
CA VAL A 266 -13.43 0.62 -13.85
C VAL A 266 -13.42 -0.77 -14.47
N PHE A 267 -14.59 -1.40 -14.63
CA PHE A 267 -14.71 -2.69 -15.34
C PHE A 267 -14.31 -2.57 -16.82
N GLU A 268 -14.71 -1.48 -17.50
CA GLU A 268 -14.34 -1.21 -18.89
C GLU A 268 -12.82 -1.01 -19.06
N ASP A 269 -12.14 -0.34 -18.11
CA ASP A 269 -10.68 -0.20 -18.10
C ASP A 269 -9.96 -1.55 -17.96
N ILE A 270 -10.45 -2.43 -17.08
CA ILE A 270 -9.94 -3.79 -16.91
C ILE A 270 -10.16 -4.62 -18.18
N SER A 271 -11.36 -4.54 -18.77
CA SER A 271 -11.71 -5.24 -20.01
C SER A 271 -10.83 -4.78 -21.18
N THR A 272 -10.63 -3.47 -21.32
CA THR A 272 -9.77 -2.90 -22.37
C THR A 272 -8.32 -3.32 -22.21
N SER A 273 -7.82 -3.37 -20.97
CA SER A 273 -6.48 -3.87 -20.66
C SER A 273 -6.29 -5.33 -21.11
N LEU A 274 -7.32 -6.17 -20.93
CA LEU A 274 -7.30 -7.56 -21.37
C LEU A 274 -7.25 -7.68 -22.89
N ILE A 275 -8.12 -6.97 -23.59
CA ILE A 275 -8.24 -7.03 -25.06
C ILE A 275 -6.94 -6.56 -25.74
N GLY A 276 -6.24 -5.58 -25.16
CA GLY A 276 -4.98 -5.06 -25.71
C GLY A 276 -3.79 -6.03 -25.59
N GLU A 277 -3.77 -6.85 -24.54
CA GLU A 277 -2.58 -7.60 -24.15
C GLU A 277 -2.71 -9.13 -24.28
N VAL A 278 -3.92 -9.68 -24.16
CA VAL A 278 -4.17 -11.12 -24.26
C VAL A 278 -4.73 -11.44 -25.64
N GLU A 279 -3.99 -12.25 -26.40
CA GLU A 279 -4.40 -12.67 -27.74
C GLU A 279 -5.71 -13.47 -27.73
N LEU A 280 -6.47 -13.36 -28.82
CA LEU A 280 -7.70 -14.13 -29.10
C LEU A 280 -8.91 -13.84 -28.19
N ILE A 281 -8.84 -12.85 -27.30
CA ILE A 281 -9.99 -12.42 -26.49
C ILE A 281 -10.42 -11.01 -26.92
N ASN A 282 -11.68 -10.89 -27.34
CA ASN A 282 -12.24 -9.67 -27.92
C ASN A 282 -13.14 -8.91 -26.95
N SER A 283 -13.73 -9.58 -25.96
CA SER A 283 -14.48 -8.90 -24.91
C SER A 283 -14.56 -9.71 -23.61
N LEU A 284 -14.82 -8.98 -22.52
CA LEU A 284 -15.11 -9.51 -21.20
C LEU A 284 -16.54 -9.12 -20.81
N GLU A 285 -17.34 -10.10 -20.40
CA GLU A 285 -18.74 -9.91 -20.00
C GLU A 285 -19.00 -10.53 -18.63
N LEU A 286 -19.83 -9.84 -17.85
CA LEU A 286 -20.45 -10.40 -16.65
C LEU A 286 -21.88 -10.81 -16.98
N ARG A 287 -22.23 -12.05 -16.64
CA ARG A 287 -23.59 -12.58 -16.80
C ARG A 287 -24.17 -12.87 -15.43
N ASP A 288 -25.20 -12.12 -15.08
CA ASP A 288 -25.88 -12.30 -13.81
C ASP A 288 -26.98 -13.36 -13.94
N ASN A 289 -26.82 -14.45 -13.19
CA ASN A 289 -27.77 -15.57 -13.08
C ASN A 289 -28.06 -15.77 -11.58
N PHE A 290 -28.25 -17.02 -11.11
CA PHE A 290 -28.22 -17.29 -9.66
C PHE A 290 -26.84 -17.00 -9.03
N ILE A 291 -25.78 -17.02 -9.85
CA ILE A 291 -24.41 -16.69 -9.50
C ILE A 291 -23.83 -15.87 -10.67
N THR A 292 -23.08 -14.81 -10.36
CA THR A 292 -22.35 -14.02 -11.36
C THR A 292 -21.31 -14.88 -12.09
N GLU A 293 -21.44 -15.01 -13.41
CA GLU A 293 -20.46 -15.69 -14.27
C GLU A 293 -19.62 -14.67 -15.05
N LEU A 294 -18.29 -14.82 -15.01
CA LEU A 294 -17.37 -14.12 -15.88
C LEU A 294 -17.18 -14.91 -17.19
N VAL A 295 -17.45 -14.26 -18.33
CA VAL A 295 -17.39 -14.84 -19.66
C VAL A 295 -16.45 -14.04 -20.55
N PHE A 296 -15.59 -14.75 -21.26
CA PHE A 296 -14.64 -14.21 -22.23
C PHE A 296 -15.16 -14.53 -23.62
N ASN A 297 -15.22 -13.56 -24.53
CA ASN A 297 -15.65 -13.83 -25.90
C ASN A 297 -14.47 -13.80 -26.86
N GLU A 298 -14.31 -14.89 -27.61
CA GLU A 298 -13.41 -14.98 -28.75
C GLU A 298 -14.21 -14.78 -30.04
N GLU A 299 -13.76 -13.92 -30.95
CA GLU A 299 -14.42 -13.68 -32.23
C GLU A 299 -13.72 -14.42 -33.37
N VAL A 300 -14.42 -15.38 -33.99
CA VAL A 300 -13.92 -16.13 -35.15
C VAL A 300 -14.92 -15.98 -36.29
N ASN A 301 -14.47 -15.48 -37.44
CA ASN A 301 -15.30 -15.27 -38.62
C ASN A 301 -16.58 -14.45 -38.32
N ASN A 302 -16.45 -13.34 -37.57
CA ASN A 302 -17.54 -12.47 -37.13
C ASN A 302 -18.60 -13.18 -36.27
N LYS A 303 -18.24 -14.26 -35.57
CA LYS A 303 -19.08 -14.95 -34.58
C LYS A 303 -18.37 -14.95 -33.24
N ALA A 304 -19.07 -14.52 -32.20
CA ALA A 304 -18.58 -14.56 -30.83
C ALA A 304 -18.79 -15.95 -30.21
N TYR A 305 -17.73 -16.50 -29.63
CA TYR A 305 -17.70 -17.77 -28.92
C TYR A 305 -17.48 -17.50 -27.43
N PRO A 306 -18.50 -17.66 -26.58
CA PRO A 306 -18.37 -17.42 -25.14
C PRO A 306 -17.61 -18.56 -24.47
N ILE A 307 -16.51 -18.21 -23.81
CA ILE A 307 -15.65 -19.08 -23.03
C ILE A 307 -15.85 -18.74 -21.56
N LYS A 308 -16.31 -19.72 -20.77
CA LYS A 308 -16.48 -19.54 -19.32
C LYS A 308 -15.11 -19.49 -18.62
N LEU A 309 -15.04 -18.79 -17.49
CA LEU A 309 -13.85 -18.71 -16.63
C LEU A 309 -13.15 -20.06 -16.40
N GLN A 310 -13.90 -21.15 -16.21
CA GLN A 310 -13.32 -22.48 -15.97
C GLN A 310 -12.54 -23.05 -17.16
N LYS A 311 -12.82 -22.57 -18.38
CA LYS A 311 -12.25 -23.08 -19.64
C LYS A 311 -11.16 -22.20 -20.23
N ILE A 312 -10.97 -20.98 -19.71
CA ILE A 312 -9.96 -20.04 -20.22
C ILE A 312 -8.56 -20.40 -19.72
N SER A 313 -7.50 -19.89 -20.37
CA SER A 313 -6.12 -20.16 -19.98
C SER A 313 -5.77 -19.60 -18.59
N ASP A 314 -4.85 -20.24 -17.88
CA ASP A 314 -4.40 -19.77 -16.56
C ASP A 314 -3.77 -18.39 -16.61
N GLY A 315 -3.01 -18.09 -17.67
CA GLY A 315 -2.43 -16.77 -17.91
C GLY A 315 -3.50 -15.69 -18.05
N THR A 316 -4.58 -15.97 -18.78
CA THR A 316 -5.71 -15.03 -18.91
C THR A 316 -6.38 -14.75 -17.56
N VAL A 317 -6.63 -15.80 -16.75
CA VAL A 317 -7.21 -15.62 -15.40
C VAL A 317 -6.27 -14.82 -14.51
N HIS A 318 -4.98 -15.16 -14.50
CA HIS A 318 -3.98 -14.47 -13.69
C HIS A 318 -3.88 -12.99 -14.07
N PHE A 319 -3.83 -12.68 -15.38
CA PHE A 319 -3.82 -11.32 -15.88
C PHE A 319 -5.03 -10.52 -15.39
N VAL A 320 -6.26 -11.03 -15.60
CA VAL A 320 -7.47 -10.33 -15.15
C VAL A 320 -7.46 -10.12 -13.65
N ALA A 321 -7.02 -11.11 -12.86
CA ALA A 321 -6.92 -10.95 -11.41
C ALA A 321 -5.94 -9.83 -11.01
N VAL A 322 -4.74 -9.78 -11.63
CA VAL A 322 -3.74 -8.73 -11.37
C VAL A 322 -4.28 -7.35 -11.76
N MET A 323 -4.85 -7.22 -12.96
CA MET A 323 -5.43 -5.94 -13.40
C MET A 323 -6.63 -5.51 -12.55
N THR A 324 -7.43 -6.47 -12.09
CA THR A 324 -8.55 -6.20 -11.16
C THR A 324 -8.05 -5.70 -9.81
N ALA A 325 -6.94 -6.24 -9.30
CA ALA A 325 -6.32 -5.71 -8.09
C ALA A 325 -5.83 -4.27 -8.32
N LEU A 326 -5.03 -4.04 -9.36
CA LEU A 326 -4.43 -2.74 -9.65
C LEU A 326 -5.49 -1.66 -9.90
N ILE A 327 -6.44 -1.91 -10.80
CA ILE A 327 -7.42 -0.92 -11.26
C ILE A 327 -8.63 -0.85 -10.32
N GLY A 328 -9.13 -1.99 -9.85
CA GLY A 328 -10.35 -2.07 -9.05
C GLY A 328 -10.18 -1.65 -7.58
N ASN A 329 -9.00 -1.83 -7.00
CA ASN A 329 -8.76 -1.48 -5.60
C ASN A 329 -8.29 -0.03 -5.45
N LYS A 330 -9.20 0.83 -5.00
CA LYS A 330 -8.91 2.25 -4.69
C LYS A 330 -8.81 2.54 -3.19
N HIS A 331 -8.94 1.54 -2.33
CA HIS A 331 -9.20 1.72 -0.90
C HIS A 331 -7.96 1.62 0.00
N SER A 332 -6.80 1.32 -0.59
CA SER A 332 -5.51 1.18 0.11
C SER A 332 -4.51 2.26 -0.29
N ILE A 333 -3.50 2.50 0.57
CA ILE A 333 -2.35 3.35 0.22
C ILE A 333 -1.31 2.58 -0.60
N GLY A 334 -1.25 1.26 -0.44
CA GLY A 334 -0.30 0.40 -1.11
C GLY A 334 -0.79 -1.03 -1.29
N MET A 335 -0.12 -1.77 -2.14
CA MET A 335 -0.49 -3.11 -2.54
C MET A 335 0.75 -4.00 -2.69
N MET A 336 0.66 -5.24 -2.22
CA MET A 336 1.63 -6.30 -2.47
C MET A 336 1.07 -7.31 -3.47
N ILE A 337 1.82 -7.63 -4.52
CA ILE A 337 1.48 -8.70 -5.47
C ILE A 337 2.61 -9.72 -5.50
N GLU A 338 2.31 -10.97 -5.16
CA GLU A 338 3.31 -12.04 -5.20
C GLU A 338 3.34 -12.70 -6.58
N GLU A 339 4.54 -12.75 -7.18
CA GLU A 339 4.82 -13.34 -8.50
C GLU A 339 3.85 -12.87 -9.61
N PRO A 340 3.74 -11.55 -9.90
CA PRO A 340 2.87 -11.05 -10.96
C PRO A 340 3.20 -11.62 -12.35
N GLU A 341 4.38 -12.20 -12.53
CA GLU A 341 4.82 -12.79 -13.78
C GLU A 341 4.23 -14.17 -14.10
N ARG A 342 3.55 -14.80 -13.14
CA ARG A 342 3.23 -16.21 -13.21
C ARG A 342 2.26 -16.52 -14.35
N HIS A 343 2.61 -17.49 -15.19
CA HIS A 343 1.84 -17.92 -16.37
C HIS A 343 1.68 -16.86 -17.48
N LEU A 344 2.43 -15.75 -17.43
CA LEU A 344 2.30 -14.65 -18.38
C LEU A 344 3.49 -14.57 -19.34
N HIS A 345 3.21 -14.12 -20.56
CA HIS A 345 4.23 -13.81 -21.56
C HIS A 345 4.82 -12.41 -21.34
N MET A 346 6.08 -12.22 -21.75
CA MET A 346 6.86 -11.00 -21.48
C MET A 346 6.17 -9.69 -21.87
N LYS A 347 5.50 -9.67 -23.04
CA LYS A 347 4.77 -8.48 -23.52
C LYS A 347 3.75 -7.98 -22.49
N VAL A 348 3.01 -8.92 -21.88
CA VAL A 348 1.97 -8.64 -20.88
C VAL A 348 2.60 -8.10 -19.59
N LEU A 349 3.79 -8.60 -19.23
CA LEU A 349 4.52 -8.13 -18.04
C LEU A 349 4.94 -6.67 -18.14
N SER A 350 5.42 -6.25 -19.32
CA SER A 350 5.77 -4.84 -19.56
C SER A 350 4.57 -3.92 -19.37
N TYR A 351 3.37 -4.37 -19.79
CA TYR A 351 2.13 -3.63 -19.55
C TYR A 351 1.82 -3.55 -18.05
N ILE A 352 1.86 -4.69 -17.33
CA ILE A 352 1.62 -4.73 -15.87
C ILE A 352 2.60 -3.81 -15.12
N LEU A 353 3.90 -3.87 -15.42
CA LEU A 353 4.90 -2.99 -14.79
C LEU A 353 4.60 -1.52 -15.03
N LYS A 354 4.20 -1.16 -16.25
CA LYS A 354 3.79 0.20 -16.57
C LYS A 354 2.56 0.61 -15.75
N THR A 355 1.53 -0.23 -15.68
CA THR A 355 0.35 0.02 -14.85
C THR A 355 0.73 0.18 -13.37
N MET A 356 1.63 -0.64 -12.84
CA MET A 356 2.11 -0.52 -11.46
C MET A 356 2.85 0.80 -11.20
N ARG A 357 3.66 1.28 -12.15
CA ARG A 357 4.37 2.57 -12.05
C ARG A 357 3.41 3.76 -12.09
N ASP A 358 2.38 3.67 -12.93
CA ASP A 358 1.39 4.73 -13.14
C ASP A 358 0.27 4.73 -12.08
N ASP A 359 0.17 3.70 -11.23
CA ASP A 359 -0.85 3.58 -10.18
C ASP A 359 -0.68 4.65 -9.09
N ASP A 360 -1.77 5.10 -8.46
CA ASP A 360 -1.75 6.01 -7.30
C ASP A 360 -1.28 5.32 -6.00
N LYS A 361 -1.39 3.99 -5.91
CA LYS A 361 -0.94 3.16 -4.79
C LYS A 361 0.57 2.96 -4.80
N GLN A 362 1.17 2.75 -3.63
CA GLN A 362 2.54 2.27 -3.52
C GLN A 362 2.56 0.76 -3.78
N ILE A 363 3.27 0.31 -4.81
CA ILE A 363 3.26 -1.11 -5.20
C ILE A 363 4.51 -1.80 -4.69
N PHE A 364 4.31 -3.00 -4.16
CA PHE A 364 5.33 -3.95 -3.81
C PHE A 364 5.04 -5.24 -4.56
N PHE A 365 6.07 -5.90 -5.06
CA PHE A 365 5.88 -7.22 -5.65
C PHE A 365 7.12 -8.07 -5.48
N THR A 366 6.94 -9.39 -5.47
CA THR A 366 8.05 -10.35 -5.47
C THR A 366 8.21 -10.92 -6.87
N THR A 367 9.45 -11.21 -7.27
CA THR A 367 9.71 -11.90 -8.54
C THR A 367 10.87 -12.86 -8.42
N HIS A 368 10.81 -13.92 -9.22
CA HIS A 368 11.92 -14.82 -9.49
C HIS A 368 12.39 -14.73 -10.96
N SER A 369 11.77 -13.86 -11.77
CA SER A 369 12.10 -13.68 -13.19
C SER A 369 13.26 -12.70 -13.40
N THR A 370 14.34 -13.22 -13.98
CA THR A 370 15.48 -12.41 -14.44
C THR A 370 15.07 -11.44 -15.55
N GLU A 371 14.09 -11.83 -16.36
CA GLU A 371 13.56 -11.01 -17.44
C GLU A 371 12.75 -9.82 -16.91
N LEU A 372 11.97 -10.00 -15.85
CA LEU A 372 11.29 -8.89 -15.18
C LEU A 372 12.30 -7.95 -14.52
N LEU A 373 13.34 -8.50 -13.89
CA LEU A 373 14.43 -7.73 -13.30
C LEU A 373 15.11 -6.79 -14.32
N SER A 374 15.31 -7.26 -15.55
CA SER A 374 15.94 -6.47 -16.61
C SER A 374 15.13 -5.22 -17.05
N GLN A 375 13.85 -5.12 -16.68
CA GLN A 375 12.98 -3.98 -17.01
C GLN A 375 12.84 -2.97 -15.86
N LEU A 376 13.46 -3.23 -14.70
CA LEU A 376 13.35 -2.41 -13.50
C LEU A 376 14.47 -1.40 -13.39
N GLU A 377 14.16 -0.25 -12.82
CA GLU A 377 15.15 0.73 -12.42
C GLU A 377 15.81 0.32 -11.08
N LEU A 378 17.05 0.74 -10.86
CA LEU A 378 17.80 0.36 -9.66
C LEU A 378 17.17 0.85 -8.34
N ASP A 379 16.40 1.94 -8.39
CA ASP A 379 15.66 2.41 -7.23
C ASP A 379 14.36 1.62 -6.99
N GLU A 380 13.87 0.85 -7.96
CA GLU A 380 12.70 -0.02 -7.80
C GLU A 380 13.07 -1.36 -7.16
N ILE A 381 14.34 -1.76 -7.21
CA ILE A 381 14.80 -3.08 -6.74
C ILE A 381 15.25 -3.02 -5.28
N ILE A 382 14.76 -3.95 -4.46
CA ILE A 382 15.18 -4.19 -3.08
C ILE A 382 15.68 -5.62 -2.96
N PHE A 383 16.98 -5.77 -2.71
CA PHE A 383 17.58 -7.05 -2.37
C PHE A 383 17.36 -7.33 -0.88
N MET A 384 16.75 -8.46 -0.55
CA MET A 384 16.67 -8.97 0.81
C MET A 384 17.63 -10.16 0.99
N PHE A 385 18.25 -10.23 2.15
CA PHE A 385 19.22 -11.27 2.53
C PHE A 385 19.15 -11.59 4.02
N ARG A 386 19.90 -12.62 4.42
CA ARG A 386 20.15 -12.96 5.82
C ARG A 386 21.59 -12.53 6.13
N ASP A 387 21.76 -11.75 7.19
CA ASP A 387 23.09 -11.38 7.69
C ASP A 387 23.79 -12.57 8.39
N TYR A 388 25.01 -12.40 8.90
CA TYR A 388 25.73 -13.50 9.59
C TYR A 388 25.04 -13.98 10.86
N ASN A 389 24.19 -13.15 11.47
CA ASN A 389 23.38 -13.53 12.64
C ASN A 389 22.09 -14.27 12.22
N GLY A 390 21.87 -14.42 10.92
CA GLY A 390 20.68 -15.02 10.35
C GLY A 390 19.46 -14.11 10.52
N ASP A 391 19.63 -12.80 10.50
CA ASP A 391 18.55 -11.81 10.52
C ASP A 391 18.29 -11.23 9.13
N THR A 392 17.02 -11.00 8.81
CA THR A 392 16.65 -10.51 7.48
C THR A 392 16.97 -9.02 7.35
N LYS A 393 17.76 -8.66 6.34
CA LYS A 393 18.05 -7.26 5.96
C LYS A 393 17.52 -6.95 4.57
N GLY A 394 17.52 -5.66 4.22
CA GLY A 394 17.12 -5.19 2.90
C GLY A 394 17.91 -3.95 2.48
N ILE A 395 18.31 -3.90 1.21
CA ILE A 395 19.04 -2.77 0.63
C ILE A 395 18.51 -2.51 -0.78
N ARG A 396 18.39 -1.24 -1.18
CA ARG A 396 18.01 -0.92 -2.56
C ARG A 396 19.19 -1.16 -3.48
N ALA A 397 18.94 -1.64 -4.69
CA ALA A 397 20.00 -1.87 -5.66
C ALA A 397 20.80 -0.59 -5.94
N LYS A 398 20.14 0.57 -6.05
CA LYS A 398 20.80 1.88 -6.27
C LYS A 398 21.86 2.24 -5.21
N ASP A 399 21.75 1.68 -4.00
CA ASP A 399 22.60 2.01 -2.86
C ASP A 399 23.77 1.00 -2.73
N ILE A 400 23.83 -0.03 -3.58
CA ILE A 400 24.93 -0.99 -3.65
C ILE A 400 26.01 -0.48 -4.60
N GLU A 401 27.26 -0.41 -4.12
CA GLU A 401 28.37 0.01 -4.97
C GLU A 401 28.58 -0.96 -6.15
N ASN A 402 28.86 -0.43 -7.34
CA ASN A 402 29.14 -1.21 -8.54
C ASN A 402 28.02 -2.17 -9.01
N ILE A 403 26.79 -2.06 -8.50
CA ILE A 403 25.69 -2.99 -8.78
C ILE A 403 25.44 -3.21 -10.28
N LYS A 404 25.52 -2.15 -11.11
CA LYS A 404 25.33 -2.26 -12.57
C LYS A 404 26.36 -3.19 -13.22
N LYS A 405 27.60 -3.14 -12.74
CA LYS A 405 28.68 -4.00 -13.23
C LYS A 405 28.41 -5.44 -12.80
N ILE A 406 27.96 -5.64 -11.57
CA ILE A 406 27.66 -6.97 -11.04
C ILE A 406 26.49 -7.59 -11.79
N MET A 407 25.35 -6.89 -11.89
CA MET A 407 24.18 -7.31 -12.69
C MET A 407 24.56 -7.69 -14.12
N LYS A 408 25.44 -6.91 -14.77
CA LYS A 408 25.93 -7.21 -16.12
C LYS A 408 26.80 -8.48 -16.20
N ILE A 409 27.67 -8.72 -15.21
CA ILE A 409 28.52 -9.92 -15.16
C ILE A 409 27.65 -11.17 -15.03
N TYR A 410 26.64 -11.11 -14.17
CA TYR A 410 25.75 -12.23 -13.86
C TYR A 410 24.48 -12.26 -14.71
N LYS A 411 24.37 -11.40 -15.72
CA LYS A 411 23.21 -11.29 -16.62
C LYS A 411 21.87 -11.26 -15.89
N ASP A 412 21.80 -10.50 -14.81
CA ASP A 412 20.60 -10.40 -13.96
C ASP A 412 20.16 -11.74 -13.32
N ASP A 413 21.04 -12.75 -13.25
CA ASP A 413 20.79 -14.00 -12.53
C ASP A 413 20.79 -13.75 -11.03
N LEU A 414 19.57 -13.64 -10.52
CA LEU A 414 19.21 -13.52 -9.11
C LEU A 414 20.00 -14.50 -8.22
N ILE A 415 20.08 -15.77 -8.62
CA ILE A 415 20.62 -16.85 -7.79
C ILE A 415 22.13 -16.73 -7.72
N GLU A 416 22.81 -16.42 -8.81
CA GLU A 416 24.26 -16.18 -8.78
C GLU A 416 24.62 -14.89 -8.05
N MET A 417 23.84 -13.81 -8.25
CA MET A 417 24.02 -12.55 -7.54
C MET A 417 23.93 -12.73 -6.01
N ILE A 418 23.03 -13.60 -5.55
CA ILE A 418 22.91 -13.92 -4.12
C ILE A 418 24.02 -14.87 -3.65
N LYS A 419 24.45 -15.85 -4.47
CA LYS A 419 25.50 -16.83 -4.11
C LYS A 419 26.89 -16.26 -3.93
N ILE A 420 27.26 -15.21 -4.67
CA ILE A 420 28.61 -14.63 -4.63
C ILE A 420 28.82 -13.64 -3.49
N GLY A 421 27.84 -13.50 -2.59
CA GLY A 421 27.98 -12.60 -1.45
C GLY A 421 28.00 -11.12 -1.83
N ILE A 422 27.28 -10.71 -2.90
CA ILE A 422 26.95 -9.26 -3.08
C ILE A 422 26.38 -8.71 -1.78
N LEU A 423 25.70 -9.55 -1.00
CA LEU A 423 25.08 -9.22 0.27
C LEU A 423 25.91 -9.65 1.49
N ASP A 424 26.89 -10.55 1.33
CA ASP A 424 27.80 -10.96 2.41
C ASP A 424 28.94 -9.94 2.62
N ASN A 425 29.40 -9.26 1.56
CA ASN A 425 30.43 -8.21 1.65
C ASN A 425 29.86 -6.80 1.91
N LEU A 426 28.53 -6.63 1.99
CA LEU A 426 27.90 -5.33 2.27
C LEU A 426 27.90 -4.95 3.76
N GLU A 427 28.26 -5.87 4.65
CA GLU A 427 28.45 -5.55 6.08
C GLU A 427 29.70 -4.70 6.33
N ASP A 428 30.72 -4.76 5.47
CA ASP A 428 31.94 -3.93 5.61
C ASP A 428 31.72 -2.47 5.13
N GLU A 429 30.58 -2.17 4.49
CA GLU A 429 30.22 -0.85 3.93
C GLU A 429 29.03 -0.16 4.63
N LEU A 430 28.40 -0.79 5.63
CA LEU A 430 27.30 -0.25 6.46
C LEU A 430 27.76 0.09 7.88
#